data_AF-A0AAU4FSI2-F1
#
_entry.id   AF-A0AAU4FSI2-F1
#
_cell.length_a   1.000
_cell.length_b   1.000
_cell.length_c   1.000
_cell.angle_alpha   90.00
_cell.angle_beta   90.00
_cell.angle_gamma   90.00
#
_symmetry.space_group_name_H-M   'P 1'
#
loop_
_entity.id
_entity.type
_entity.pdbx_description
1 polymer ?
#
loop_
_entity_poly.entity_id
_entity_poly.type
_entity_poly.pdbx_seq_one_letter_code
_entity_poly.pdbx_strand_id
1 'polypeptide(L)'
;MNAADPSRPGSGRDEAEELARLLPAPAEFALPPGRHLHHKDALMQQIDHDRNQATAPAAEPPRRRLLLRPAVLLPATALALAGALITTFSAGGHTAPPAAAGRADSEAVVTLNRIAAASMKTDAQPVKNSQFVYTRRTVINNEGTLEGPVKLGAPHRSEVWLSQDPTAVTNIGWMRETGKGVSMSGEDVPIETSAVDGSNDTGALPPGMSRPTYAWLASLPTNPDTLLTLLYTKTKTAGDESKDQAVFSTVGDLLSQTIMPPANAAALYKAVASIPGVTEIPDARDAVGRHGIGITREDAHSATRDEWIFDKHSLVYLGSRSYISKDRKGKLGGKADTLYGSDAVMQHAVVDQHGMEPEQSAG
;
A
#
# COMPACT_ATOMS: atom_id res chain seq x y z
N MET A 1 -38.32 -62.63 1.23
CA MET A 1 -37.34 -62.12 0.25
C MET A 1 -37.61 -60.63 0.11
N ASN A 2 -36.85 -59.82 0.86
CA ASN A 2 -35.79 -58.91 0.35
C ASN A 2 -36.37 -57.71 -0.42
N ALA A 3 -35.97 -56.45 -0.24
CA ALA A 3 -35.21 -55.72 0.77
C ALA A 3 -35.28 -54.23 0.35
N ALA A 4 -35.21 -53.32 1.34
CA ALA A 4 -34.62 -51.99 1.31
C ALA A 4 -35.07 -50.93 0.27
N ASP A 5 -35.70 -49.90 0.82
CA ASP A 5 -35.82 -48.52 0.35
C ASP A 5 -34.44 -47.83 0.31
N PRO A 6 -34.00 -47.21 -0.81
CA PRO A 6 -32.86 -46.32 -0.83
C PRO A 6 -33.32 -44.86 -0.75
N SER A 7 -32.94 -44.24 0.35
CA SER A 7 -32.89 -42.79 0.55
C SER A 7 -32.32 -42.07 -0.67
N ARG A 8 -33.07 -41.09 -1.20
CA ARG A 8 -32.65 -40.25 -2.31
C ARG A 8 -31.80 -39.08 -1.78
N PRO A 9 -30.51 -38.94 -2.17
CA PRO A 9 -29.71 -37.77 -1.83
C PRO A 9 -29.96 -36.70 -2.89
N GLY A 10 -30.73 -35.67 -2.55
CA GLY A 10 -31.03 -34.61 -3.52
C GLY A 10 -31.69 -33.34 -3.00
N SER A 11 -32.35 -33.31 -1.82
CA SER A 11 -33.15 -32.13 -1.47
C SER A 11 -32.34 -30.92 -0.98
N GLY A 12 -31.15 -31.12 -0.40
CA GLY A 12 -30.39 -30.01 0.19
C GLY A 12 -29.77 -29.02 -0.81
N ARG A 13 -29.59 -29.41 -2.08
CA ARG A 13 -29.01 -28.53 -3.12
C ARG A 13 -30.08 -27.71 -3.82
N ASP A 14 -31.23 -28.33 -4.08
CA ASP A 14 -32.37 -27.69 -4.72
C ASP A 14 -33.04 -26.69 -3.74
N GLU A 15 -33.12 -27.02 -2.44
CA GLU A 15 -33.59 -26.10 -1.39
C GLU A 15 -32.66 -24.89 -1.21
N ALA A 16 -31.34 -25.09 -1.33
CA ALA A 16 -30.37 -24.00 -1.23
C ALA A 16 -30.43 -23.03 -2.42
N GLU A 17 -30.67 -23.54 -3.63
CA GLU A 17 -30.89 -22.71 -4.83
C GLU A 17 -32.24 -21.99 -4.81
N GLU A 18 -33.28 -22.59 -4.23
CA GLU A 18 -34.59 -21.97 -4.07
C GLU A 18 -34.56 -20.83 -3.04
N LEU A 19 -33.86 -21.03 -1.92
CA LEU A 19 -33.64 -19.98 -0.90
C LEU A 19 -32.76 -18.84 -1.44
N ALA A 20 -31.77 -19.13 -2.29
CA ALA A 20 -30.92 -18.12 -2.91
C ALA A 20 -31.67 -17.17 -3.87
N ARG A 21 -32.81 -17.60 -4.43
CA ARG A 21 -33.66 -16.77 -5.29
C ARG A 21 -34.67 -15.91 -4.51
N LEU A 22 -34.93 -16.24 -3.25
CA LEU A 22 -35.82 -15.50 -2.35
C LEU A 22 -35.07 -14.43 -1.53
N LEU A 23 -33.73 -14.49 -1.52
CA LEU A 23 -32.89 -13.45 -0.94
C LEU A 23 -32.75 -12.29 -1.94
N PRO A 24 -32.94 -11.03 -1.52
CA PRO A 24 -32.57 -9.90 -2.36
C PRO A 24 -31.08 -10.02 -2.72
N ALA A 25 -30.72 -9.60 -3.94
CA ALA A 25 -29.33 -9.54 -4.36
C ALA A 25 -28.50 -8.86 -3.25
N PRO A 26 -27.38 -9.46 -2.79
CA PRO A 26 -26.59 -8.84 -1.74
C PRO A 26 -26.22 -7.43 -2.21
N ALA A 27 -26.56 -6.44 -1.40
CA ALA A 27 -26.15 -5.07 -1.66
C ALA A 27 -24.64 -5.07 -1.84
N GLU A 28 -24.18 -4.66 -3.02
CA GLU A 28 -22.76 -4.44 -3.27
C GLU A 28 -22.30 -3.39 -2.26
N PHE A 29 -21.57 -3.83 -1.23
CA PHE A 29 -20.94 -2.92 -0.29
C PHE A 29 -19.83 -2.17 -1.04
N ALA A 30 -20.18 -1.03 -1.63
CA ALA A 30 -19.24 -0.08 -2.18
C ALA A 30 -18.50 0.59 -1.02
N LEU A 31 -17.32 0.05 -0.67
CA LEU A 31 -16.39 0.76 0.21
C LEU A 31 -15.90 2.07 -0.48
N PRO A 32 -15.42 3.08 0.25
CA PRO A 32 -14.96 4.34 -0.33
C PRO A 32 -13.72 4.19 -1.26
N PRO A 33 -13.77 4.69 -2.51
CA PRO A 33 -12.79 4.39 -3.59
C PRO A 33 -11.29 4.72 -3.37
N GLY A 34 -10.93 5.69 -2.51
CA GLY A 34 -9.54 6.18 -2.43
C GLY A 34 -8.52 5.23 -1.78
N ARG A 35 -8.98 4.14 -1.15
CA ARG A 35 -8.16 3.09 -0.51
C ARG A 35 -8.50 1.69 -1.03
N HIS A 36 -9.33 1.61 -2.07
CA HIS A 36 -10.04 0.38 -2.48
C HIS A 36 -9.15 -0.67 -3.11
N LEU A 37 -7.95 -0.34 -3.59
CA LEU A 37 -7.13 -1.31 -4.31
C LEU A 37 -6.04 -1.89 -3.40
N HIS A 38 -5.24 -1.05 -2.74
CA HIS A 38 -4.13 -1.53 -1.90
C HIS A 38 -4.61 -2.34 -0.68
N HIS A 39 -5.62 -1.86 0.06
CA HIS A 39 -6.12 -2.58 1.24
C HIS A 39 -7.07 -3.72 0.89
N LYS A 40 -7.76 -3.67 -0.26
CA LYS A 40 -8.59 -4.79 -0.73
C LYS A 40 -7.71 -5.96 -1.13
N ASP A 41 -6.67 -5.74 -1.93
CA ASP A 41 -5.77 -6.82 -2.34
C ASP A 41 -5.03 -7.41 -1.13
N ALA A 42 -4.60 -6.57 -0.18
CA ALA A 42 -4.03 -7.00 1.09
C ALA A 42 -5.02 -7.83 1.96
N LEU A 43 -6.28 -7.39 2.06
CA LEU A 43 -7.34 -8.09 2.80
C LEU A 43 -7.68 -9.43 2.14
N MET A 44 -7.75 -9.48 0.82
CA MET A 44 -8.07 -10.69 0.08
C MET A 44 -6.96 -11.73 0.18
N GLN A 45 -5.69 -11.31 0.17
CA GLN A 45 -4.57 -12.20 0.43
C GLN A 45 -4.59 -12.79 1.84
N GLN A 46 -5.03 -12.03 2.84
CA GLN A 46 -5.22 -12.54 4.20
C GLN A 46 -6.33 -13.60 4.25
N ILE A 47 -7.45 -13.40 3.54
CA ILE A 47 -8.53 -14.38 3.42
C ILE A 47 -8.05 -15.67 2.75
N ASP A 48 -7.27 -15.57 1.66
CA ASP A 48 -6.73 -16.74 0.97
C ASP A 48 -5.69 -17.49 1.81
N HIS A 49 -4.86 -16.76 2.57
CA HIS A 49 -3.91 -17.35 3.51
C HIS A 49 -4.62 -18.12 4.63
N ASP A 50 -5.63 -17.53 5.27
CA ASP A 50 -6.42 -18.15 6.33
C ASP A 50 -7.18 -19.38 5.81
N ARG A 51 -7.71 -19.31 4.58
CA ARG A 51 -8.39 -20.44 3.92
C ARG A 51 -7.41 -21.56 3.59
N ASN A 52 -6.20 -21.24 3.14
CA ASN A 52 -5.16 -22.24 2.87
C ASN A 52 -4.60 -22.86 4.16
N GLN A 53 -4.52 -22.12 5.27
CA GLN A 53 -4.15 -22.67 6.58
C GLN A 53 -5.26 -23.54 7.18
N ALA A 54 -6.54 -23.16 7.01
CA ALA A 54 -7.69 -23.96 7.45
C ALA A 54 -7.88 -25.25 6.64
N THR A 55 -7.35 -25.28 5.40
CA THR A 55 -7.41 -26.47 4.51
C THR A 55 -6.12 -27.30 4.55
N ALA A 56 -5.10 -26.87 5.31
CA ALA A 56 -3.93 -27.70 5.55
C ALA A 56 -4.35 -28.88 6.44
N PRO A 57 -4.14 -30.15 6.03
CA PRO A 57 -4.40 -31.28 6.91
C PRO A 57 -3.54 -31.11 8.16
N ALA A 58 -4.15 -31.21 9.34
CA ALA A 58 -3.45 -31.21 10.62
C ALA A 58 -2.29 -32.22 10.54
N ALA A 59 -1.05 -31.70 10.45
CA ALA A 59 0.13 -32.54 10.42
C ALA A 59 0.21 -33.25 11.78
N GLU A 60 0.02 -34.58 11.77
CA GLU A 60 0.25 -35.41 12.94
C GLU A 60 1.68 -35.15 13.48
N PRO A 61 1.85 -35.09 14.82
CA PRO A 61 3.16 -34.82 15.40
C PRO A 61 4.15 -35.93 15.00
N PRO A 62 5.41 -35.59 14.64
CA PRO A 62 6.35 -36.58 14.17
C PRO A 62 6.67 -37.58 15.29
N ARG A 63 6.32 -38.85 15.05
CA ARG A 63 6.72 -39.99 15.89
C ARG A 63 8.24 -40.08 15.90
N ARG A 64 8.86 -39.73 17.03
CA ARG A 64 10.30 -39.90 17.30
C ARG A 64 10.70 -41.36 17.08
N ARG A 65 11.48 -41.63 16.03
CA ARG A 65 12.28 -42.85 15.92
C ARG A 65 13.71 -42.52 16.34
N LEU A 66 14.05 -42.97 17.55
CA LEU A 66 15.43 -43.06 18.02
C LEU A 66 16.16 -44.08 17.15
N LEU A 67 17.07 -43.63 16.29
CA LEU A 67 18.10 -44.48 15.71
C LEU A 67 19.46 -43.88 16.05
N LEU A 68 20.25 -44.72 16.74
CA LEU A 68 21.57 -44.43 17.25
C LEU A 68 22.54 -44.10 16.10
N ARG A 69 23.43 -43.14 16.37
CA ARG A 69 24.68 -42.92 15.63
C ARG A 69 25.59 -44.16 15.74
N PRO A 70 26.50 -44.35 14.78
CA PRO A 70 27.89 -44.10 15.16
C PRO A 70 28.68 -43.26 14.14
N ALA A 71 29.71 -42.61 14.68
CA ALA A 71 30.68 -41.79 14.00
C ALA A 71 31.71 -42.61 13.22
N VAL A 72 32.22 -42.08 12.10
CA VAL A 72 33.57 -42.38 11.58
C VAL A 72 34.19 -41.11 10.98
N LEU A 73 35.46 -40.90 11.30
CA LEU A 73 36.35 -39.80 10.95
C LEU A 73 36.87 -39.81 9.49
N LEU A 74 37.03 -38.59 8.93
CA LEU A 74 38.11 -38.00 8.08
C LEU A 74 39.17 -38.93 7.40
N PRO A 75 39.69 -38.58 6.18
CA PRO A 75 40.66 -37.48 6.04
C PRO A 75 40.64 -36.64 4.74
N ALA A 76 41.38 -35.53 4.81
CA ALA A 76 41.63 -34.51 3.79
C ALA A 76 42.58 -34.97 2.66
N THR A 77 42.42 -34.38 1.46
CA THR A 77 43.54 -34.04 0.55
C THR A 77 43.22 -32.78 -0.24
N ALA A 78 44.22 -31.91 -0.35
CA ALA A 78 44.23 -30.68 -1.12
C ALA A 78 44.78 -30.92 -2.53
N LEU A 79 44.35 -30.12 -3.52
CA LEU A 79 45.18 -29.67 -4.65
C LEU A 79 44.48 -28.55 -5.43
N ALA A 80 45.21 -27.45 -5.60
CA ALA A 80 44.84 -26.28 -6.40
C ALA A 80 45.02 -26.56 -7.91
N LEU A 81 44.21 -25.93 -8.76
CA LEU A 81 44.65 -25.37 -10.05
C LEU A 81 43.57 -24.51 -10.70
N ALA A 82 44.03 -23.34 -11.17
CA ALA A 82 43.30 -22.33 -11.91
C ALA A 82 42.74 -22.86 -13.25
N GLY A 83 41.65 -22.26 -13.73
CA GLY A 83 41.12 -22.56 -15.06
C GLY A 83 39.95 -21.67 -15.49
N ALA A 84 40.29 -20.62 -16.24
CA ALA A 84 39.51 -19.96 -17.29
C ALA A 84 38.11 -19.39 -16.96
N LEU A 85 38.04 -18.06 -16.82
CA LEU A 85 36.87 -17.30 -17.24
C LEU A 85 36.66 -17.52 -18.74
N ILE A 86 35.60 -18.24 -19.09
CA ILE A 86 34.96 -18.12 -20.40
C ILE A 86 33.71 -17.26 -20.17
N THR A 87 33.82 -15.98 -20.52
CA THR A 87 32.67 -15.08 -20.61
C THR A 87 31.84 -15.46 -21.83
N THR A 88 30.87 -16.35 -21.66
CA THR A 88 29.76 -16.46 -22.61
C THR A 88 28.76 -15.36 -22.30
N PHE A 89 28.68 -14.38 -23.20
CA PHE A 89 27.60 -13.40 -23.24
C PHE A 89 26.26 -14.14 -23.38
N SER A 90 25.45 -14.12 -22.32
CA SER A 90 24.02 -14.36 -22.38
C SER A 90 23.32 -13.19 -21.72
N ALA A 91 22.51 -12.49 -22.51
CA ALA A 91 21.72 -11.36 -22.12
C ALA A 91 20.72 -11.73 -21.00
N GLY A 92 20.56 -10.81 -20.04
CA GLY A 92 19.39 -10.75 -19.16
C GLY A 92 19.62 -11.21 -17.72
N GLY A 93 19.86 -10.25 -16.82
CA GLY A 93 19.81 -10.46 -15.38
C GLY A 93 20.74 -9.51 -14.62
N HIS A 94 20.28 -8.30 -14.33
CA HIS A 94 21.03 -7.36 -13.48
C HIS A 94 20.88 -7.78 -12.01
N THR A 95 21.74 -8.65 -11.52
CA THR A 95 22.13 -8.58 -10.11
C THR A 95 23.13 -7.45 -10.00
N ALA A 96 22.69 -6.30 -9.47
CA ALA A 96 23.58 -5.18 -9.22
C ALA A 96 24.70 -5.63 -8.26
N PRO A 97 25.97 -5.27 -8.51
CA PRO A 97 27.05 -5.57 -7.57
C PRO A 97 26.76 -4.88 -6.22
N PRO A 98 27.21 -5.43 -5.07
CA PRO A 98 26.91 -4.88 -3.75
C PRO A 98 27.32 -3.41 -3.58
N ALA A 99 28.31 -2.94 -4.36
CA ALA A 99 28.70 -1.52 -4.40
C ALA A 99 27.66 -0.61 -5.09
N ALA A 100 26.88 -1.12 -6.04
CA ALA A 100 25.81 -0.37 -6.71
C ALA A 100 24.56 -0.29 -5.82
N ALA A 101 24.22 -1.35 -5.09
CA ALA A 101 23.14 -1.32 -4.10
C ALA A 101 23.46 -0.33 -2.96
N GLY A 102 24.66 -0.40 -2.37
CA GLY A 102 25.07 0.55 -1.33
C GLY A 102 25.18 2.01 -1.80
N ARG A 103 25.41 2.24 -3.11
CA ARG A 103 25.40 3.58 -3.70
C ARG A 103 23.97 4.11 -3.91
N ALA A 104 23.05 3.28 -4.39
CA ALA A 104 21.65 3.63 -4.58
C ALA A 104 20.97 3.99 -3.24
N ASP A 105 21.24 3.22 -2.20
CA ASP A 105 20.79 3.50 -0.83
C ASP A 105 21.35 4.86 -0.36
N SER A 106 22.63 5.14 -0.62
CA SER A 106 23.26 6.41 -0.25
C SER A 106 22.67 7.62 -0.99
N GLU A 107 22.28 7.48 -2.26
CA GLU A 107 21.68 8.57 -3.04
C GLU A 107 20.27 8.90 -2.50
N ALA A 108 19.46 7.88 -2.24
CA ALA A 108 18.13 8.04 -1.63
C ALA A 108 18.19 8.75 -0.27
N VAL A 109 19.14 8.38 0.59
CA VAL A 109 19.36 9.03 1.89
C VAL A 109 19.68 10.52 1.72
N VAL A 110 20.53 10.88 0.77
CA VAL A 110 20.88 12.28 0.51
C VAL A 110 19.65 13.05 0.03
N THR A 111 18.87 12.47 -0.89
CA THR A 111 17.67 13.11 -1.43
C THR A 111 16.58 13.27 -0.37
N LEU A 112 16.29 12.25 0.43
CA LEU A 112 15.32 12.33 1.53
C LEU A 112 15.72 13.38 2.57
N ASN A 113 17.02 13.53 2.87
CA ASN A 113 17.51 14.60 3.73
C ASN A 113 17.30 16.00 3.13
N ARG A 114 17.45 16.15 1.80
CA ARG A 114 17.15 17.41 1.10
C ARG A 114 15.65 17.71 1.12
N ILE A 115 14.80 16.70 0.89
CA ILE A 115 13.34 16.83 0.98
C ILE A 115 12.94 17.24 2.40
N ALA A 116 13.53 16.62 3.43
CA ALA A 116 13.31 16.99 4.83
C ALA A 116 13.73 18.44 5.14
N ALA A 117 14.82 18.92 4.55
CA ALA A 117 15.25 20.32 4.70
C ALA A 117 14.33 21.29 3.95
N ALA A 118 13.78 20.89 2.81
CA ALA A 118 12.82 21.68 2.05
C ALA A 118 11.47 21.77 2.77
N SER A 119 10.98 20.68 3.38
CA SER A 119 9.70 20.66 4.09
C SER A 119 9.65 21.60 5.29
N MET A 120 10.81 21.89 5.91
CA MET A 120 10.94 22.88 6.99
C MET A 120 10.69 24.32 6.54
N LYS A 121 10.76 24.61 5.24
CA LYS A 121 10.60 25.95 4.67
C LYS A 121 9.18 26.23 4.17
N THR A 122 8.28 25.27 4.31
CA THR A 122 6.90 25.41 3.84
C THR A 122 6.10 26.27 4.82
N ASP A 123 5.41 27.29 4.31
CA ASP A 123 4.49 28.16 5.08
C ASP A 123 3.11 27.52 5.29
N ALA A 124 3.06 26.21 5.56
CA ALA A 124 1.82 25.49 5.74
C ALA A 124 1.06 26.03 6.95
N GLN A 125 -0.09 26.65 6.71
CA GLN A 125 -0.94 27.15 7.78
C GLN A 125 -1.49 25.98 8.61
N PRO A 126 -1.47 26.06 9.95
CA PRO A 126 -2.09 25.05 10.79
C PRO A 126 -3.56 24.84 10.44
N VAL A 127 -3.97 23.59 10.34
CA VAL A 127 -5.36 23.22 10.03
C VAL A 127 -6.16 23.13 11.32
N LYS A 128 -7.31 23.80 11.38
CA LYS A 128 -8.19 23.77 12.56
C LYS A 128 -9.05 22.51 12.57
N ASN A 129 -9.44 22.10 13.77
CA ASN A 129 -10.30 20.94 14.02
C ASN A 129 -11.67 20.97 13.30
N SER A 130 -12.19 22.17 13.01
CA SER A 130 -13.47 22.35 12.31
C SER A 130 -13.36 22.39 10.79
N GLN A 131 -12.14 22.25 10.24
CA GLN A 131 -11.86 22.41 8.82
C GLN A 131 -11.65 21.06 8.13
N PHE A 132 -11.47 21.12 6.82
CA PHE A 132 -11.16 20.01 5.96
C PHE A 132 -9.80 20.20 5.31
N VAL A 133 -9.05 19.11 5.19
CA VAL A 133 -7.92 19.04 4.25
C VAL A 133 -8.48 18.62 2.90
N TYR A 134 -8.41 19.52 1.92
CA TYR A 134 -8.76 19.29 0.53
C TYR A 134 -7.55 18.80 -0.26
N THR A 135 -7.72 17.74 -1.05
CA THR A 135 -6.71 17.24 -1.97
C THR A 135 -7.34 16.97 -3.33
N ARG A 136 -6.81 17.60 -4.38
CA ARG A 136 -7.15 17.32 -5.77
C ARG A 136 -6.04 16.55 -6.45
N ARG A 137 -6.41 15.44 -7.08
CA ARG A 137 -5.51 14.57 -7.83
C ARG A 137 -6.04 14.29 -9.23
N THR A 138 -5.12 14.01 -10.14
CA THR A 138 -5.42 13.19 -11.32
C THR A 138 -4.98 11.77 -11.00
N VAL A 139 -5.87 10.80 -11.15
CA VAL A 139 -5.63 9.39 -10.81
C VAL A 139 -5.86 8.49 -12.02
N ILE A 140 -5.10 7.41 -12.08
CA ILE A 140 -5.24 6.30 -13.03
C ILE A 140 -5.35 5.03 -12.18
N ASN A 141 -6.52 4.39 -12.22
CA ASN A 141 -6.82 3.21 -11.43
C ASN A 141 -6.78 1.94 -12.29
N ASN A 142 -6.60 0.79 -11.65
CA ASN A 142 -6.82 -0.51 -12.28
C ASN A 142 -8.34 -0.79 -12.40
N GLU A 143 -8.83 -0.88 -13.63
CA GLU A 143 -10.19 -1.32 -14.01
C GLU A 143 -10.25 -2.82 -14.36
N GLY A 144 -9.16 -3.56 -14.12
CA GLY A 144 -9.12 -5.01 -14.28
C GLY A 144 -10.02 -5.73 -13.28
N THR A 145 -10.37 -6.98 -13.58
CA THR A 145 -11.05 -7.85 -12.61
C THR A 145 -10.06 -8.42 -11.61
N LEU A 146 -10.56 -8.90 -10.47
CA LEU A 146 -9.77 -9.46 -9.36
C LEU A 146 -8.76 -10.54 -9.80
N GLU A 147 -9.15 -11.41 -10.73
CA GLU A 147 -8.30 -12.48 -11.28
C GLU A 147 -7.76 -12.16 -12.69
N GLY A 148 -8.10 -10.99 -13.21
CA GLY A 148 -7.78 -10.57 -14.56
C GLY A 148 -6.44 -9.84 -14.65
N PRO A 149 -5.92 -9.63 -15.87
CA PRO A 149 -4.78 -8.76 -16.06
C PRO A 149 -5.12 -7.33 -15.65
N VAL A 150 -4.09 -6.59 -15.23
CA VAL A 150 -4.22 -5.14 -15.00
C VAL A 150 -4.73 -4.47 -16.27
N LYS A 151 -5.77 -3.64 -16.11
CA LYS A 151 -6.32 -2.80 -17.16
C LYS A 151 -6.42 -1.39 -16.64
N LEU A 152 -5.48 -0.54 -17.00
CA LEU A 152 -5.50 0.85 -16.55
C LEU A 152 -6.68 1.60 -17.19
N GLY A 153 -7.41 2.31 -16.34
CA GLY A 153 -8.50 3.18 -16.73
C GLY A 153 -8.04 4.50 -17.36
N ALA A 154 -9.02 5.32 -17.75
CA ALA A 154 -8.71 6.68 -18.19
C ALA A 154 -8.29 7.54 -16.98
N PRO A 155 -7.29 8.44 -17.14
CA PRO A 155 -7.01 9.44 -16.12
C PRO A 155 -8.26 10.25 -15.80
N HIS A 156 -8.56 10.44 -14.52
CA HIS A 156 -9.71 11.20 -14.05
C HIS A 156 -9.38 12.05 -12.83
N ARG A 157 -10.23 13.03 -12.54
CA ARG A 157 -10.09 13.91 -11.37
C ARG A 157 -10.63 13.18 -10.14
N SER A 158 -9.89 13.23 -9.05
CA SER A 158 -10.30 12.77 -7.72
C SER A 158 -10.07 13.88 -6.71
N GLU A 159 -11.11 14.24 -5.97
CA GLU A 159 -11.12 15.30 -4.97
C GLU A 159 -11.54 14.71 -3.64
N VAL A 160 -10.79 15.00 -2.58
CA VAL A 160 -11.06 14.46 -1.25
C VAL A 160 -11.04 15.60 -0.24
N TRP A 161 -12.02 15.61 0.66
CA TRP A 161 -12.12 16.50 1.82
C TRP A 161 -12.06 15.66 3.10
N LEU A 162 -10.91 15.63 3.78
CA LEU A 162 -10.75 14.86 5.01
C LEU A 162 -11.05 15.71 6.25
N SER A 163 -11.98 15.23 7.08
CA SER A 163 -12.40 15.91 8.30
C SER A 163 -11.28 15.96 9.33
N GLN A 164 -11.09 17.12 9.94
CA GLN A 164 -10.12 17.34 11.02
C GLN A 164 -10.74 17.25 12.42
N ASP A 165 -11.97 16.73 12.52
CA ASP A 165 -12.66 16.52 13.79
C ASP A 165 -11.77 15.73 14.78
N PRO A 166 -11.55 16.22 16.01
CA PRO A 166 -10.67 15.58 16.99
C PRO A 166 -11.34 14.38 17.69
N THR A 167 -12.63 14.15 17.49
CA THR A 167 -13.40 13.08 18.11
C THR A 167 -13.41 11.80 17.26
N ALA A 168 -13.91 10.70 17.82
CA ALA A 168 -14.13 9.51 17.00
C ALA A 168 -15.36 9.71 16.10
N VAL A 169 -15.19 9.52 14.79
CA VAL A 169 -16.24 9.74 13.79
C VAL A 169 -16.34 8.56 12.83
N THR A 170 -17.54 8.27 12.36
CA THR A 170 -17.78 7.25 11.32
C THR A 170 -17.62 7.84 9.92
N ASN A 171 -18.06 9.09 9.69
CA ASN A 171 -17.78 9.81 8.46
C ASN A 171 -16.44 10.55 8.60
N ILE A 172 -15.43 10.09 7.87
CA ILE A 172 -14.06 10.65 7.93
C ILE A 172 -13.80 11.71 6.86
N GLY A 173 -14.74 11.94 5.95
CA GLY A 173 -14.60 12.89 4.86
C GLY A 173 -15.53 12.64 3.68
N TRP A 174 -15.29 13.37 2.59
CA TRP A 174 -16.03 13.24 1.35
C TRP A 174 -15.07 13.06 0.19
N MET A 175 -15.53 12.40 -0.86
CA MET A 175 -14.81 12.27 -2.12
C MET A 175 -15.72 12.55 -3.30
N ARG A 176 -15.16 13.21 -4.30
CA ARG A 176 -15.79 13.44 -5.60
C ARG A 176 -14.83 13.02 -6.69
N GLU A 177 -15.28 12.16 -7.57
CA GLU A 177 -14.51 11.78 -8.75
C GLU A 177 -15.22 12.24 -10.02
N THR A 178 -14.47 12.69 -11.02
CA THR A 178 -15.05 13.17 -12.28
C THR A 178 -14.17 12.77 -13.44
N GLY A 179 -14.75 12.07 -14.41
CA GLY A 179 -14.04 11.66 -15.61
C GLY A 179 -14.66 10.45 -16.29
N LYS A 180 -14.03 10.04 -17.39
CA LYS A 180 -14.47 8.88 -18.15
C LYS A 180 -14.27 7.60 -17.32
N GLY A 181 -15.31 6.77 -17.22
CA GLY A 181 -15.25 5.47 -16.53
C GLY A 181 -15.50 5.55 -15.03
N VAL A 182 -15.74 6.74 -14.47
CA VAL A 182 -16.07 6.93 -13.06
C VAL A 182 -17.56 6.66 -12.81
N SER A 183 -17.85 5.71 -11.93
CA SER A 183 -19.19 5.51 -11.38
C SER A 183 -19.57 6.66 -10.45
N MET A 184 -20.81 7.15 -10.50
CA MET A 184 -21.27 8.33 -9.73
C MET A 184 -20.42 9.60 -10.00
N SER A 185 -19.99 9.78 -11.25
CA SER A 185 -19.14 10.92 -11.65
C SER A 185 -19.79 12.26 -11.27
N GLY A 186 -19.08 13.04 -10.45
CA GLY A 186 -19.49 14.37 -9.99
C GLY A 186 -20.30 14.37 -8.70
N GLU A 187 -20.64 13.21 -8.15
CA GLU A 187 -21.35 13.11 -6.88
C GLU A 187 -20.38 13.15 -5.68
N ASP A 188 -20.82 13.77 -4.59
CA ASP A 188 -20.11 13.77 -3.31
C ASP A 188 -20.46 12.51 -2.53
N VAL A 189 -19.52 11.57 -2.47
CA VAL A 189 -19.68 10.31 -1.76
C VAL A 189 -19.01 10.43 -0.38
N PRO A 190 -19.72 10.15 0.72
CA PRO A 190 -19.11 10.15 2.04
C PRO A 190 -18.12 8.99 2.18
N ILE A 191 -17.01 9.25 2.87
CA ILE A 191 -16.01 8.25 3.24
C ILE A 191 -16.40 7.77 4.64
N GLU A 192 -17.19 6.71 4.70
CA GLU A 192 -17.70 6.16 5.96
C GLU A 192 -16.90 4.94 6.41
N THR A 193 -16.78 4.81 7.72
CA THR A 193 -16.23 3.65 8.40
C THR A 193 -17.35 2.95 9.14
N SER A 194 -17.42 1.64 8.95
CA SER A 194 -18.46 0.80 9.55
C SER A 194 -17.83 -0.19 10.52
N ALA A 195 -18.58 -0.52 11.56
CA ALA A 195 -18.25 -1.63 12.43
C ALA A 195 -18.37 -2.96 11.67
N VAL A 196 -17.68 -3.99 12.15
CA VAL A 196 -17.94 -5.36 11.69
C VAL A 196 -19.31 -5.79 12.22
N ASP A 197 -20.13 -6.39 11.37
CA ASP A 197 -21.45 -6.88 11.74
C ASP A 197 -21.38 -7.80 12.97
N GLY A 198 -22.19 -7.48 13.99
CA GLY A 198 -22.23 -8.22 15.26
C GLY A 198 -21.16 -7.82 16.28
N SER A 199 -20.35 -6.80 16.00
CA SER A 199 -19.43 -6.22 17.01
C SER A 199 -20.11 -5.14 17.85
N ASN A 200 -19.61 -4.93 19.07
CA ASN A 200 -20.00 -3.80 19.93
C ASN A 200 -19.27 -2.50 19.57
N ASP A 201 -18.53 -2.49 18.45
CA ASP A 201 -17.84 -1.31 17.95
C ASP A 201 -18.86 -0.41 17.22
N THR A 202 -18.71 0.90 17.36
CA THR A 202 -19.50 1.87 16.61
C THR A 202 -18.97 2.06 15.19
N GLY A 203 -17.77 1.57 14.90
CA GLY A 203 -17.04 1.84 13.66
C GLY A 203 -16.42 3.24 13.64
N ALA A 204 -16.61 4.04 14.69
CA ALA A 204 -16.08 5.40 14.76
C ALA A 204 -14.55 5.37 14.99
N LEU A 205 -13.81 6.04 14.10
CA LEU A 205 -12.36 6.10 14.19
C LEU A 205 -11.89 7.37 14.90
N PRO A 206 -11.11 7.28 16.00
CA PRO A 206 -10.43 8.44 16.57
C PRO A 206 -9.31 8.95 15.64
N PRO A 207 -8.76 10.16 15.87
CA PRO A 207 -7.58 10.62 15.17
C PRO A 207 -6.43 9.61 15.32
N GLY A 208 -5.79 9.23 14.22
CA GLY A 208 -4.79 8.17 14.24
C GLY A 208 -4.25 7.83 12.86
N MET A 209 -3.48 6.75 12.77
CA MET A 209 -2.89 6.28 11.51
C MET A 209 -3.94 6.00 10.42
N SER A 210 -5.07 5.41 10.81
CA SER A 210 -6.18 5.14 9.89
C SER A 210 -7.00 6.39 9.54
N ARG A 211 -6.96 7.43 10.37
CA ARG A 211 -7.67 8.72 10.20
C ARG A 211 -6.76 9.88 10.63
N PRO A 212 -5.75 10.23 9.82
CA PRO A 212 -4.78 11.24 10.21
C PRO A 212 -5.41 12.63 10.22
N THR A 213 -5.28 13.35 11.33
CA THR A 213 -5.60 14.78 11.42
C THR A 213 -4.33 15.60 11.62
N TYR A 214 -4.36 16.89 11.28
CA TYR A 214 -3.24 17.79 11.47
C TYR A 214 -2.78 17.84 12.94
N ALA A 215 -3.74 17.91 13.87
CA ALA A 215 -3.45 17.90 15.31
C ALA A 215 -2.80 16.57 15.76
N TRP A 216 -3.26 15.44 15.24
CA TRP A 216 -2.64 14.15 15.52
C TRP A 216 -1.23 14.05 14.91
N LEU A 217 -1.04 14.48 13.66
CA LEU A 217 0.27 14.53 13.02
C LEU A 217 1.24 15.41 13.82
N ALA A 218 0.80 16.57 14.29
CA ALA A 218 1.59 17.49 15.12
C ALA A 218 1.96 16.89 16.49
N SER A 219 1.19 15.91 16.98
CA SER A 219 1.49 15.21 18.23
C SER A 219 2.56 14.13 18.09
N LEU A 220 2.91 13.73 16.85
CA LEU A 220 3.93 12.72 16.61
C LEU A 220 5.33 13.24 16.99
N PRO A 221 6.24 12.35 17.44
CA PRO A 221 7.62 12.72 17.69
C PRO A 221 8.28 13.34 16.45
N THR A 222 9.03 14.42 16.63
CA THR A 222 9.82 15.07 15.56
C THR A 222 11.28 14.61 15.55
N ASN A 223 11.69 13.78 16.52
CA ASN A 223 12.97 13.06 16.46
C ASN A 223 12.82 11.86 15.50
N PRO A 224 13.63 11.76 14.42
CA PRO A 224 13.47 10.72 13.40
C PRO A 224 13.55 9.29 13.93
N ASP A 225 14.49 8.99 14.84
CA ASP A 225 14.69 7.63 15.36
C ASP A 225 13.53 7.19 16.26
N THR A 226 13.05 8.13 17.09
CA THR A 226 11.89 7.92 17.96
C THR A 226 10.63 7.73 17.12
N LEU A 227 10.45 8.54 16.08
CA LEU A 227 9.35 8.43 15.15
C LEU A 227 9.37 7.11 14.39
N LEU A 228 10.54 6.71 13.89
CA LEU A 228 10.71 5.44 13.19
C LEU A 228 10.34 4.27 14.11
N THR A 229 10.84 4.25 15.34
CA THR A 229 10.49 3.24 16.36
C THR A 229 8.97 3.18 16.59
N LEU A 230 8.30 4.33 16.67
CA LEU A 230 6.85 4.40 16.79
C LEU A 230 6.15 3.80 15.57
N LEU A 231 6.59 4.12 14.35
CA LEU A 231 6.03 3.58 13.10
C LEU A 231 6.17 2.04 13.05
N TYR A 232 7.37 1.52 13.33
CA TYR A 232 7.59 0.06 13.44
C TYR A 232 6.71 -0.59 14.51
N THR A 233 6.40 0.11 15.59
CA THR A 233 5.52 -0.44 16.63
C THR A 233 4.06 -0.45 16.20
N LYS A 234 3.59 0.58 15.49
CA LYS A 234 2.17 0.82 15.22
C LYS A 234 1.69 0.27 13.88
N THR A 235 2.55 0.19 12.89
CA THR A 235 2.20 -0.34 11.57
C THR A 235 1.93 -1.84 11.64
N LYS A 236 0.90 -2.31 10.96
CA LYS A 236 0.66 -3.75 10.77
C LYS A 236 1.15 -4.16 9.39
N THR A 237 1.70 -5.36 9.27
CA THR A 237 2.07 -5.94 7.98
C THR A 237 0.86 -6.56 7.32
N ALA A 238 0.79 -6.48 5.99
CA ALA A 238 -0.17 -7.18 5.16
C ALA A 238 0.50 -8.35 4.42
N GLY A 239 -0.13 -9.53 4.46
CA GLY A 239 0.41 -10.72 3.80
C GLY A 239 1.82 -11.07 4.28
N ASP A 240 2.70 -11.37 3.31
CA ASP A 240 4.08 -11.81 3.55
C ASP A 240 5.11 -10.65 3.46
N GLU A 241 4.67 -9.40 3.41
CA GLU A 241 5.59 -8.25 3.30
C GLU A 241 6.48 -8.08 4.53
N SER A 242 7.68 -7.53 4.34
CA SER A 242 8.54 -7.17 5.46
C SER A 242 7.96 -5.99 6.25
N LYS A 243 8.33 -5.91 7.54
CA LYS A 243 7.92 -4.80 8.39
C LYS A 243 8.37 -3.44 7.86
N ASP A 244 9.56 -3.40 7.28
CA ASP A 244 10.13 -2.23 6.61
C ASP A 244 9.25 -1.77 5.43
N GLN A 245 8.72 -2.71 4.64
CA GLN A 245 7.80 -2.41 3.54
C GLN A 245 6.51 -1.81 4.05
N ALA A 246 5.91 -2.44 5.07
CA ALA A 246 4.67 -1.95 5.67
C ALA A 246 4.84 -0.52 6.19
N VAL A 247 5.96 -0.23 6.86
CA VAL A 247 6.28 1.11 7.38
C VAL A 247 6.49 2.10 6.23
N PHE A 248 7.21 1.72 5.18
CA PHE A 248 7.38 2.54 3.99
C PHE A 248 6.01 2.93 3.40
N SER A 249 5.17 1.96 3.01
CA SER A 249 3.86 2.23 2.41
C SER A 249 2.94 3.05 3.34
N THR A 250 2.95 2.78 4.65
CA THR A 250 2.20 3.59 5.64
C THR A 250 2.61 5.07 5.60
N VAL A 251 3.90 5.39 5.48
CA VAL A 251 4.36 6.78 5.39
C VAL A 251 3.92 7.41 4.07
N GLY A 252 3.95 6.66 2.96
CA GLY A 252 3.44 7.11 1.67
C GLY A 252 1.96 7.49 1.72
N ASP A 253 1.14 6.69 2.39
CA ASP A 253 -0.29 6.96 2.59
C ASP A 253 -0.53 8.27 3.38
N LEU A 254 0.26 8.50 4.43
CA LEU A 254 0.19 9.74 5.20
C LEU A 254 0.57 10.95 4.33
N LEU A 255 1.63 10.84 3.53
CA LEU A 255 2.14 11.93 2.69
C LEU A 255 1.16 12.34 1.59
N SER A 256 0.48 11.38 0.97
CA SER A 256 -0.40 11.64 -0.17
C SER A 256 -1.75 12.28 0.22
N GLN A 257 -2.17 12.15 1.48
CA GLN A 257 -3.51 12.50 1.92
C GLN A 257 -3.58 13.68 2.90
N THR A 258 -2.43 14.19 3.38
CA THR A 258 -2.40 15.12 4.51
C THR A 258 -1.59 16.37 4.23
N ILE A 259 -1.96 17.47 4.90
CA ILE A 259 -1.07 18.60 5.08
C ILE A 259 -0.28 18.33 6.36
N MET A 260 1.03 18.11 6.23
CA MET A 260 1.88 17.81 7.37
C MET A 260 2.42 19.10 8.01
N PRO A 261 2.49 19.16 9.36
CA PRO A 261 3.31 20.15 10.03
C PRO A 261 4.78 20.04 9.54
N PRO A 262 5.48 21.16 9.26
CA PRO A 262 6.82 21.15 8.66
C PRO A 262 7.84 20.25 9.37
N ALA A 263 7.88 20.30 10.70
CA ALA A 263 8.80 19.51 11.52
C ALA A 263 8.49 18.01 11.46
N ASN A 264 7.22 17.64 11.38
CA ASN A 264 6.77 16.25 11.30
C ASN A 264 7.03 15.67 9.90
N ALA A 265 6.82 16.46 8.83
CA ALA A 265 7.23 16.08 7.48
C ALA A 265 8.74 15.82 7.41
N ALA A 266 9.55 16.74 7.96
CA ALA A 266 11.01 16.59 7.98
C ALA A 266 11.46 15.34 8.75
N ALA A 267 10.82 15.07 9.89
CA ALA A 267 11.09 13.89 10.70
C ALA A 267 10.71 12.59 9.95
N LEU A 268 9.58 12.56 9.25
CA LEU A 268 9.14 11.40 8.47
C LEU A 268 10.10 11.09 7.33
N TYR A 269 10.53 12.07 6.54
CA TYR A 269 11.48 11.83 5.46
C TYR A 269 12.84 11.33 5.99
N LYS A 270 13.32 11.87 7.12
CA LYS A 270 14.53 11.37 7.78
C LYS A 270 14.35 9.96 8.35
N ALA A 271 13.18 9.63 8.88
CA ALA A 271 12.86 8.30 9.36
C ALA A 271 12.84 7.28 8.20
N VAL A 272 12.25 7.65 7.05
CA VAL A 272 12.25 6.83 5.84
C VAL A 272 13.67 6.60 5.31
N ALA A 273 14.55 7.59 5.40
CA ALA A 273 15.95 7.43 4.98
C ALA A 273 16.70 6.36 5.77
N SER A 274 16.23 6.03 6.99
CA SER A 274 16.81 4.97 7.82
C SER A 274 16.18 3.58 7.58
N ILE A 275 15.17 3.47 6.72
CA ILE A 275 14.55 2.19 6.36
C ILE A 275 15.46 1.46 5.35
N PRO A 276 15.89 0.22 5.62
CA PRO A 276 16.70 -0.55 4.68
C PRO A 276 15.99 -0.80 3.33
N GLY A 277 16.73 -0.69 2.23
CA GLY A 277 16.23 -0.98 0.87
C GLY A 277 15.49 0.18 0.19
N VAL A 278 15.48 1.36 0.79
CA VAL A 278 14.98 2.59 0.15
C VAL A 278 16.00 3.08 -0.87
N THR A 279 15.55 3.25 -2.11
CA THR A 279 16.37 3.64 -3.26
C THR A 279 15.76 4.82 -4.01
N GLU A 280 16.61 5.50 -4.78
CA GLU A 280 16.23 6.62 -5.62
C GLU A 280 16.07 6.18 -7.08
N ILE A 281 15.06 6.73 -7.76
CA ILE A 281 14.87 6.67 -9.20
C ILE A 281 15.10 8.09 -9.74
N PRO A 282 16.19 8.35 -10.49
CA PRO A 282 16.55 9.71 -10.91
C PRO A 282 15.53 10.42 -11.82
N ASP A 283 14.69 9.65 -12.50
CA ASP A 283 13.67 10.17 -13.40
C ASP A 283 12.38 9.33 -13.33
N ALA A 284 11.44 9.80 -12.51
CA ALA A 284 10.10 9.28 -12.35
C ALA A 284 9.07 10.17 -13.06
N ARG A 285 7.89 9.63 -13.38
CA ARG A 285 6.79 10.40 -14.01
C ARG A 285 5.47 10.18 -13.28
N ASP A 286 4.77 11.24 -12.91
CA ASP A 286 3.44 11.12 -12.30
C ASP A 286 2.35 10.82 -13.34
N ALA A 287 1.08 10.75 -12.90
CA ALA A 287 -0.06 10.43 -13.76
C ALA A 287 -0.32 11.45 -14.89
N VAL A 288 0.17 12.68 -14.77
CA VAL A 288 0.04 13.73 -15.80
C VAL A 288 1.34 13.93 -16.59
N GLY A 289 2.37 13.11 -16.33
CA GLY A 289 3.63 13.08 -17.07
C GLY A 289 4.69 14.07 -16.58
N ARG A 290 4.50 14.75 -15.44
CA ARG A 290 5.53 15.60 -14.83
C ARG A 290 6.69 14.73 -14.36
N HIS A 291 7.90 15.18 -14.66
CA HIS A 291 9.12 14.49 -14.26
C HIS A 291 9.54 14.85 -12.83
N GLY A 292 10.00 13.85 -12.09
CA GLY A 292 10.44 14.00 -10.72
C GLY A 292 11.58 13.06 -10.35
N ILE A 293 11.98 13.12 -9.09
CA ILE A 293 12.83 12.13 -8.42
C ILE A 293 11.90 11.12 -7.76
N GLY A 294 12.07 9.85 -8.06
CA GLY A 294 11.33 8.76 -7.43
C GLY A 294 12.04 8.27 -6.17
N ILE A 295 11.28 7.97 -5.12
CA ILE A 295 11.74 7.22 -3.94
C ILE A 295 10.92 5.95 -3.88
N THR A 296 11.58 4.80 -3.83
CA THR A 296 10.92 3.49 -3.80
C THR A 296 11.63 2.57 -2.82
N ARG A 297 10.95 1.51 -2.40
CA ARG A 297 11.55 0.44 -1.61
C ARG A 297 11.32 -0.89 -2.32
N GLU A 298 12.38 -1.66 -2.50
CA GLU A 298 12.25 -3.02 -3.02
C GLU A 298 12.07 -4.01 -1.86
N ASP A 299 11.04 -4.85 -1.99
CA ASP A 299 10.85 -6.02 -1.14
C ASP A 299 10.55 -7.23 -2.01
N ALA A 300 11.43 -8.24 -1.96
CA ALA A 300 11.28 -9.47 -2.73
C ALA A 300 10.06 -10.31 -2.30
N HIS A 301 9.50 -10.05 -1.11
CA HIS A 301 8.33 -10.74 -0.57
C HIS A 301 7.04 -9.93 -0.75
N SER A 302 7.13 -8.63 -1.05
CA SER A 302 5.94 -7.82 -1.28
C SER A 302 5.37 -8.06 -2.67
N ALA A 303 4.06 -8.25 -2.73
CA ALA A 303 3.32 -8.34 -3.99
C ALA A 303 3.21 -6.98 -4.70
N THR A 304 3.51 -5.88 -4.01
CA THR A 304 3.40 -4.53 -4.57
C THR A 304 4.64 -3.70 -4.28
N ARG A 305 4.86 -2.68 -5.10
CA ARG A 305 5.92 -1.69 -4.93
C ARG A 305 5.37 -0.31 -5.23
N ASP A 306 5.60 0.61 -4.30
CA ASP A 306 5.25 2.01 -4.45
C ASP A 306 6.47 2.86 -4.81
N GLU A 307 6.24 3.88 -5.62
CA GLU A 307 7.21 4.88 -6.03
C GLU A 307 6.61 6.26 -5.76
N TRP A 308 7.24 7.03 -4.87
CA TRP A 308 6.86 8.40 -4.53
C TRP A 308 7.62 9.37 -5.40
N ILE A 309 6.93 10.32 -5.99
CA ILE A 309 7.51 11.20 -6.99
C ILE A 309 7.57 12.61 -6.42
N PHE A 310 8.77 13.21 -6.45
CA PHE A 310 9.03 14.55 -5.96
C PHE A 310 9.53 15.44 -7.09
N ASP A 311 9.15 16.72 -7.07
CA ASP A 311 9.66 17.69 -8.03
C ASP A 311 11.18 17.87 -7.88
N LYS A 312 11.91 17.92 -9.00
CA LYS A 312 13.39 17.93 -8.98
C LYS A 312 13.98 19.18 -8.33
N HIS A 313 13.24 20.29 -8.34
CA HIS A 313 13.72 21.59 -7.90
C HIS A 313 13.17 21.98 -6.52
N SER A 314 11.85 21.98 -6.39
CA SER A 314 11.13 22.36 -5.17
C SER A 314 11.08 21.22 -4.15
N LEU A 315 11.32 19.98 -4.56
CA LEU A 315 11.25 18.78 -3.71
C LEU A 315 9.84 18.55 -3.11
N VAL A 316 8.83 19.18 -3.68
CA VAL A 316 7.42 18.98 -3.32
C VAL A 316 6.94 17.63 -3.88
N TYR A 317 6.13 16.92 -3.09
CA TYR A 317 5.50 15.67 -3.53
C TYR A 317 4.54 15.93 -4.70
N LEU A 318 4.77 15.22 -5.81
CA LEU A 318 3.99 15.33 -7.05
C LEU A 318 2.93 14.25 -7.17
N GLY A 319 3.10 13.10 -6.52
CA GLY A 319 2.23 11.94 -6.67
C GLY A 319 2.99 10.63 -6.54
N SER A 320 2.39 9.57 -7.05
CA SER A 320 2.90 8.22 -6.89
C SER A 320 2.60 7.31 -8.08
N ARG A 321 3.31 6.18 -8.08
CA ARG A 321 3.03 5.02 -8.90
C ARG A 321 3.04 3.77 -8.04
N SER A 322 2.12 2.88 -8.34
CA SER A 322 2.04 1.59 -7.67
C SER A 322 2.10 0.47 -8.70
N TYR A 323 2.96 -0.50 -8.41
CA TYR A 323 3.27 -1.63 -9.25
C TYR A 323 2.90 -2.94 -8.56
N ILE A 324 2.37 -3.90 -9.31
CA ILE A 324 2.34 -5.30 -8.90
C ILE A 324 3.74 -5.83 -9.15
N SER A 325 4.42 -6.22 -8.08
CA SER A 325 5.75 -6.82 -8.11
C SER A 325 5.67 -8.19 -8.80
N LYS A 326 6.73 -8.54 -9.52
CA LYS A 326 6.89 -9.90 -10.08
C LYS A 326 6.81 -10.98 -8.99
N ASP A 327 5.90 -11.94 -9.12
CA ASP A 327 5.92 -13.16 -8.29
C ASP A 327 7.03 -14.12 -8.79
N ARG A 328 7.74 -14.75 -7.85
CA ARG A 328 8.70 -15.84 -8.12
C ARG A 328 8.05 -17.06 -8.80
N LYS A 329 6.72 -17.22 -8.72
CA LYS A 329 5.93 -18.28 -9.39
C LYS A 329 5.11 -17.79 -10.60
N GLY A 330 5.20 -16.52 -10.98
CA GLY A 330 4.60 -15.97 -12.21
C GLY A 330 3.07 -15.99 -12.28
N LYS A 331 2.37 -16.04 -11.15
CA LYS A 331 0.89 -16.05 -11.12
C LYS A 331 0.25 -14.69 -10.87
N LEU A 332 0.97 -13.74 -10.27
CA LEU A 332 0.59 -12.32 -10.21
C LEU A 332 1.81 -11.48 -10.61
N GLY A 333 1.66 -10.61 -11.62
CA GLY A 333 2.76 -9.82 -12.18
C GLY A 333 3.72 -10.66 -13.02
N GLY A 334 3.76 -10.42 -14.34
CA GLY A 334 4.52 -11.22 -15.31
C GLY A 334 6.05 -11.15 -15.14
N LYS A 335 6.81 -11.16 -16.23
CA LYS A 335 8.29 -11.14 -16.18
C LYS A 335 8.89 -9.84 -15.61
N ALA A 336 8.07 -8.82 -15.40
CA ALA A 336 8.44 -7.50 -14.89
C ALA A 336 7.30 -6.90 -14.08
N ASP A 337 7.63 -5.92 -13.24
CA ASP A 337 6.66 -5.12 -12.50
C ASP A 337 5.60 -4.54 -13.43
N THR A 338 4.33 -4.62 -13.02
CA THR A 338 3.19 -4.16 -13.82
C THR A 338 2.53 -2.98 -13.13
N LEU A 339 2.54 -1.81 -13.78
CA LEU A 339 1.90 -0.59 -13.26
C LEU A 339 0.39 -0.82 -13.15
N TYR A 340 -0.16 -0.71 -11.93
CA TYR A 340 -1.60 -0.87 -11.69
C TYR A 340 -2.27 0.41 -11.17
N GLY A 341 -1.49 1.39 -10.72
CA GLY A 341 -2.01 2.67 -10.28
C GLY A 341 -0.99 3.79 -10.46
N SER A 342 -1.48 5.00 -10.74
CA SER A 342 -0.66 6.21 -10.70
C SER A 342 -1.51 7.40 -10.33
N ASP A 343 -0.95 8.33 -9.57
CA ASP A 343 -1.58 9.62 -9.31
C ASP A 343 -0.63 10.80 -9.52
N ALA A 344 -1.24 11.98 -9.57
CA ALA A 344 -0.59 13.28 -9.59
C ALA A 344 -1.38 14.22 -8.68
N VAL A 345 -0.75 14.70 -7.62
CA VAL A 345 -1.27 15.76 -6.76
C VAL A 345 -1.24 17.08 -7.52
N MET A 346 -2.42 17.66 -7.69
CA MET A 346 -2.63 18.93 -8.38
C MET A 346 -2.82 20.08 -7.40
N GLN A 347 -3.36 19.80 -6.22
CA GLN A 347 -3.59 20.82 -5.20
C GLN A 347 -3.81 20.19 -3.82
N HIS A 348 -3.25 20.84 -2.79
CA HIS A 348 -3.69 20.71 -1.41
C HIS A 348 -4.21 22.06 -0.92
N ALA A 349 -5.25 22.06 -0.10
CA ALA A 349 -5.75 23.26 0.54
C ALA A 349 -6.45 22.95 1.87
N VAL A 350 -6.72 24.01 2.62
CA VAL A 350 -7.58 23.98 3.80
C VAL A 350 -8.87 24.70 3.44
N VAL A 351 -10.01 24.06 3.70
CA VAL A 351 -11.33 24.65 3.45
C VAL A 351 -12.24 24.48 4.66
N ASP A 352 -13.19 25.38 4.83
CA ASP A 352 -14.07 25.38 6.00
C ASP A 352 -15.23 24.38 5.88
N GLN A 353 -15.58 23.96 4.66
CA GLN A 353 -16.67 23.01 4.38
C GLN A 353 -16.28 22.06 3.25
N HIS A 354 -16.82 20.84 3.26
CA HIS A 354 -16.70 19.93 2.11
C HIS A 354 -17.46 20.50 0.90
N GLY A 355 -17.05 20.09 -0.30
CA GLY A 355 -17.63 20.57 -1.55
C GLY A 355 -17.13 21.96 -1.99
N MET A 356 -16.47 22.72 -1.11
CA MET A 356 -15.73 23.92 -1.49
C MET A 356 -14.44 23.53 -2.20
N GLU A 357 -14.22 24.09 -3.39
CA GLU A 357 -12.89 24.12 -4.00
C GLU A 357 -12.14 25.36 -3.49
N PRO A 358 -10.85 25.26 -3.15
CA PRO A 358 -10.05 26.43 -2.84
C PRO A 358 -10.06 27.40 -4.03
N GLU A 359 -10.17 28.71 -3.75
CA GLU A 359 -10.00 29.73 -4.79
C GLU A 359 -8.67 29.48 -5.52
N GLN A 360 -8.70 29.51 -6.86
CA GLN A 360 -7.45 29.42 -7.62
C GLN A 360 -6.57 30.58 -7.15
N SER A 361 -5.46 30.26 -6.47
CA SER A 361 -4.43 31.25 -6.22
C SER A 361 -3.94 31.70 -7.59
N ALA A 362 -4.31 32.93 -7.96
CA ALA A 362 -3.85 33.54 -9.18
C ALA A 362 -2.34 33.77 -9.07
N GLY A 363 -1.55 33.11 -9.93
CA GLY A 363 -0.16 33.45 -10.21
C GLY A 363 0.85 32.43 -9.75
#